data_AF-A0A820SQ27-F1
#
_entry.id   AF-A0A820SQ27-F1
#
_cell.length_a   1.000
_cell.length_b   1.000
_cell.length_c   1.000
_cell.angle_alpha   90.00
_cell.angle_beta   90.00
_cell.angle_gamma   90.00
#
_symmetry.space_group_name_H-M   'P 1'
#
loop_
_entity.id
_entity.type
_entity.pdbx_description
1 polymer ?
#
loop_
_entity_poly.entity_id
_entity_poly.type
_entity_poly.pdbx_seq_one_letter_code
_entity_poly.pdbx_strand_id
1 'polypeptide(L)'
;MAYFGPGPQFLAEYTARNAEIEQKLTNEQLQYVRQRYRMNKYASPMEIRQIVTQLDIDDSEFYIDLTEWFFYRRSMEYENEQYRYQLARIAA
;
A
#
# COMPACT_ATOMS: atom_id res chain seq x y z
N MET A 1 -18.81 19.93 8.58
CA MET A 1 -18.90 18.90 7.52
C MET A 1 -18.29 17.63 8.09
N ALA A 2 -19.09 16.59 8.35
CA ALA A 2 -18.54 15.30 8.74
C ALA A 2 -17.89 14.69 7.50
N TYR A 3 -16.56 14.59 7.50
CA TYR A 3 -15.83 13.86 6.49
C TYR A 3 -16.10 12.38 6.75
N PHE A 4 -17.14 11.83 6.11
CA PHE A 4 -17.24 10.39 5.93
C PHE A 4 -16.07 10.02 5.03
N GLY A 5 -15.03 9.43 5.62
CA GLY A 5 -13.96 8.81 4.84
C GLY A 5 -14.56 7.84 3.80
N PRO A 6 -13.79 7.49 2.77
CA PRO A 6 -14.25 6.56 1.75
C PRO A 6 -14.83 5.31 2.43
N GLY A 7 -16.04 4.88 2.05
CA GLY A 7 -16.72 3.74 2.68
C GLY A 7 -15.98 2.40 2.48
N PRO A 8 -16.43 1.30 3.12
CA PRO A 8 -15.76 -0.02 3.10
C PRO A 8 -15.47 -0.60 1.71
N GLN A 9 -16.16 -0.10 0.69
CA GLN A 9 -15.96 -0.42 -0.72
C GLN A 9 -14.56 -0.03 -1.26
N PHE A 10 -13.92 1.03 -0.72
CA PHE A 10 -12.57 1.42 -1.12
C PHE A 10 -11.48 0.50 -0.53
N LEU A 11 -11.67 0.01 0.70
CA LEU A 11 -10.76 -0.98 1.30
C LEU A 11 -10.71 -2.27 0.48
N ALA A 12 -11.86 -2.72 -0.02
CA ALA A 12 -11.94 -3.91 -0.87
C ALA A 12 -11.19 -3.72 -2.19
N GLU A 13 -11.35 -2.55 -2.83
CA GLU A 13 -10.67 -2.19 -4.07
C GLU A 13 -9.14 -2.08 -3.88
N TYR A 14 -8.70 -1.40 -2.83
CA TYR A 14 -7.27 -1.26 -2.50
C TYR A 14 -6.63 -2.59 -2.12
N THR A 15 -7.36 -3.45 -1.41
CA THR A 15 -6.90 -4.81 -1.09
C THR A 15 -6.74 -5.64 -2.36
N ALA A 16 -7.73 -5.59 -3.26
CA ALA A 16 -7.69 -6.31 -4.52
C ALA A 16 -6.53 -5.84 -5.41
N ARG A 17 -6.34 -4.52 -5.56
CA ARG A 17 -5.23 -3.97 -6.34
C ARG A 17 -3.87 -4.31 -5.77
N ASN A 18 -3.68 -4.23 -4.46
CA ASN A 18 -2.44 -4.69 -3.85
C ASN A 18 -2.20 -6.17 -4.10
N ALA A 19 -3.22 -7.02 -3.97
CA ALA A 19 -3.07 -8.45 -4.23
C ALA A 19 -2.66 -8.75 -5.68
N GLU A 20 -3.22 -8.03 -6.66
CA GLU A 20 -2.81 -8.16 -8.07
C GLU A 20 -1.34 -7.79 -8.29
N ILE A 21 -0.87 -6.69 -7.68
CA ILE A 21 0.52 -6.26 -7.78
C ILE A 21 1.45 -7.26 -7.08
N GLU A 22 1.06 -7.77 -5.91
CA GLU A 22 1.82 -8.79 -5.18
C GLU A 22 1.94 -10.11 -5.96
N GLN A 23 0.95 -10.46 -6.80
CA GLN A 23 1.01 -11.66 -7.66
C GLN A 23 2.04 -11.56 -8.78
N LYS A 24 2.47 -10.35 -9.17
CA LYS A 24 3.54 -10.13 -10.15
C LYS A 24 4.93 -10.39 -9.56
N LEU A 25 5.04 -10.53 -8.25
CA LEU A 25 6.30 -10.70 -7.53
C LEU A 25 6.51 -12.15 -7.10
N THR A 26 7.76 -12.61 -7.12
CA THR A 26 8.13 -13.81 -6.37
C THR A 26 8.01 -13.56 -4.87
N ASN A 27 7.96 -14.63 -4.06
CA ASN A 27 7.91 -14.50 -2.61
C ASN A 27 9.09 -13.68 -2.06
N GLU A 28 10.30 -13.85 -2.59
CA GLU A 28 11.49 -13.12 -2.14
C GLU A 28 11.40 -11.63 -2.49
N GLN A 29 10.98 -11.31 -3.71
CA GLN A 29 10.73 -9.94 -4.16
C GLN A 29 9.65 -9.25 -3.32
N LEU A 30 8.56 -9.96 -3.01
CA LEU A 30 7.49 -9.46 -2.15
C LEU A 30 7.98 -9.19 -0.72
N GLN A 31 8.79 -10.09 -0.15
CA GLN A 31 9.40 -9.87 1.17
C GLN A 31 10.30 -8.64 1.17
N TYR A 32 11.10 -8.45 0.11
CA TYR A 32 11.92 -7.25 -0.06
C TYR A 32 11.07 -5.99 -0.12
N VAL A 33 10.03 -5.93 -0.97
CA VAL A 33 9.10 -4.78 -1.05
C VAL A 33 8.47 -4.48 0.30
N ARG A 34 7.98 -5.50 1.01
CA ARG A 34 7.38 -5.35 2.36
C ARG A 34 8.40 -4.88 3.39
N GLN A 35 9.67 -5.28 3.29
CA GLN A 35 10.74 -4.77 4.14
C GLN A 35 10.97 -3.27 3.85
N ARG A 36 11.09 -2.88 2.57
CA ARG A 36 11.29 -1.48 2.18
C ARG A 36 10.13 -0.59 2.64
N TYR A 37 8.89 -1.06 2.52
CA TYR A 37 7.72 -0.36 3.05
C TYR A 37 7.77 -0.16 4.57
N ARG A 38 8.19 -1.19 5.33
CA ARG A 38 8.35 -1.08 6.79
C ARG A 38 9.43 -0.07 7.18
N MET A 39 10.49 0.05 6.38
CA MET A 39 11.55 1.04 6.60
C MET A 39 11.10 2.46 6.27
N ASN A 40 10.38 2.64 5.16
CA ASN A 40 9.85 3.94 4.75
C ASN A 40 8.51 3.80 4.01
N LYS A 41 7.41 4.03 4.72
CA LYS A 41 6.05 3.98 4.15
C LYS A 41 5.75 5.09 3.15
N TYR A 42 6.52 6.18 3.21
CA TYR A 42 6.40 7.37 2.36
C TYR A 42 7.60 7.49 1.42
N ALA A 43 8.04 6.35 0.87
CA ALA A 43 9.10 6.30 -0.12
C ALA A 43 8.83 7.31 -1.25
N SER A 44 9.83 8.12 -1.55
CA SER A 44 9.80 9.05 -2.66
C SER A 44 9.80 8.31 -4.00
N PRO A 45 9.37 8.97 -5.10
CA PRO A 45 9.46 8.41 -6.45
C PRO A 45 10.85 7.83 -6.79
N MET A 46 11.92 8.48 -6.33
CA MET A 46 13.28 8.02 -6.59
C MET A 46 13.64 6.75 -5.80
N GLU A 47 13.20 6.65 -4.54
CA GLU A 47 13.35 5.42 -3.75
C GLU A 47 12.56 4.26 -4.34
N ILE A 48 11.33 4.51 -4.83
CA ILE A 48 10.52 3.47 -5.48
C ILE A 48 11.20 2.99 -6.77
N ARG A 49 11.76 3.89 -7.59
CA ARG A 49 12.58 3.48 -8.76
C ARG A 49 13.76 2.61 -8.35
N GLN A 50 14.47 2.96 -7.28
CA GLN A 50 15.58 2.14 -6.77
C GLN A 50 15.10 0.74 -6.35
N ILE A 51 13.91 0.63 -5.74
CA ILE A 51 13.33 -0.68 -5.39
C ILE A 51 13.08 -1.50 -6.67
N VAL A 52 12.46 -0.92 -7.70
CA VAL A 52 12.22 -1.60 -8.99
C VAL A 52 13.53 -2.06 -9.63
N THR A 53 14.56 -1.21 -9.66
CA THR A 53 15.88 -1.58 -10.18
C THR A 53 16.50 -2.74 -9.39
N GLN A 54 16.35 -2.76 -8.06
CA GLN A 54 16.88 -3.85 -7.22
C GLN A 54 16.10 -5.16 -7.35
N LEU A 55 14.85 -5.09 -7.79
CA LEU A 55 14.02 -6.27 -8.07
C LEU A 55 14.38 -6.92 -9.42
N ASP A 56 15.20 -6.27 -10.23
CA ASP A 56 15.59 -6.67 -11.59
C ASP A 56 14.37 -6.91 -12.51
N ILE A 57 13.33 -6.09 -12.32
CA ILE A 57 12.11 -6.12 -13.13
C ILE A 57 12.26 -5.04 -14.21
N ASP A 58 12.48 -5.46 -15.45
CA ASP A 58 12.55 -4.59 -16.62
C ASP A 58 11.16 -4.24 -17.15
N ASP A 59 10.31 -3.70 -16.27
CA ASP A 59 8.96 -3.28 -16.58
C ASP A 59 8.73 -1.85 -16.08
N SER A 60 8.69 -0.92 -17.03
CA SER A 60 8.39 0.48 -16.75
C SER A 60 6.98 0.70 -16.15
N GLU A 61 6.05 -0.21 -16.42
CA GLU A 61 4.72 -0.21 -15.81
C GLU A 61 4.78 -0.64 -14.35
N PHE A 62 5.71 -1.53 -14.00
CA PHE A 62 5.87 -2.00 -12.63
C PHE A 62 6.29 -0.89 -11.65
N TYR A 63 6.95 0.16 -12.11
CA TYR A 63 7.18 1.35 -11.29
C TYR A 63 5.88 2.04 -10.86
N ILE A 64 4.89 2.11 -11.76
CA ILE A 64 3.58 2.69 -11.48
C ILE A 64 2.84 1.79 -10.50
N ASP A 65 2.81 0.49 -10.78
CA ASP A 65 2.21 -0.51 -9.91
C ASP A 65 2.79 -0.44 -8.49
N LEU A 66 4.12 -0.40 -8.35
CA LEU A 66 4.74 -0.35 -7.04
C LEU A 66 4.46 0.98 -6.32
N THR A 67 4.36 2.09 -7.07
CA THR A 67 3.95 3.38 -6.53
C THR A 67 2.52 3.33 -5.99
N GLU A 68 1.60 2.75 -6.75
CA GLU A 68 0.22 2.51 -6.34
C GLU A 68 0.16 1.58 -5.14
N TRP A 69 0.97 0.51 -5.10
CA TRP A 69 1.01 -0.41 -3.98
C TRP A 69 1.34 0.30 -2.67
N PHE A 70 2.36 1.16 -2.67
CA PHE A 70 2.73 1.98 -1.51
C PHE A 70 1.59 2.91 -1.10
N PHE A 71 0.89 3.51 -2.08
CA PHE A 71 -0.26 4.38 -1.84
C PHE A 71 -1.44 3.62 -1.22
N TYR A 72 -1.84 2.48 -1.78
CA TYR A 72 -2.96 1.70 -1.27
C TYR A 72 -2.66 1.12 0.11
N ARG A 73 -1.43 0.63 0.33
CA ARG A 73 -1.03 0.06 1.64
C ARG A 73 -1.16 1.09 2.77
N ARG A 74 -0.72 2.33 2.55
CA ARG A 74 -0.83 3.39 3.57
C ARG A 74 -2.27 3.86 3.76
N SER A 75 -3.06 3.93 2.70
CA SER A 75 -4.47 4.33 2.78
C SER A 75 -5.28 3.32 3.60
N MET A 76 -5.06 2.02 3.39
CA MET A 76 -5.69 0.97 4.19
C MET A 76 -5.30 1.03 5.68
N GLU A 77 -4.03 1.32 6.00
CA GLU A 77 -3.59 1.49 7.40
C GLU A 77 -4.27 2.69 8.07
N TYR A 78 -4.33 3.83 7.37
CA TYR A 78 -4.98 5.04 7.88
C TYR A 78 -6.47 4.83 8.14
N GLU A 79 -7.18 4.18 7.21
CA GLU A 79 -8.60 3.88 7.39
C GLU A 79 -8.85 2.86 8.52
N ASN A 80 -8.01 1.84 8.65
CA ASN A 80 -8.09 0.89 9.76
C ASN A 80 -7.90 1.60 11.11
N GLU A 81 -6.95 2.54 11.18
CA GLU A 81 -6.71 3.37 12.36
C GLU A 81 -7.92 4.27 12.67
N GLN A 82 -8.49 4.96 11.69
CA GLN A 82 -9.69 5.78 11.86
C GLN A 82 -10.89 4.95 12.34
N TYR A 83 -11.11 3.77 11.75
CA TYR A 83 -12.17 2.86 12.16
C TYR A 83 -12.00 2.40 13.62
N ARG A 84 -10.77 2.05 14.02
CA ARG A 84 -10.45 1.70 15.41
C ARG A 84 -10.72 2.84 16.38
N TYR A 85 -10.35 4.07 16.04
CA TYR A 85 -10.64 5.25 16.86
C TYR A 85 -12.16 5.48 17.00
N GLN A 86 -12.93 5.30 15.93
CA GLN A 86 -14.38 5.42 15.98
C GLN A 86 -15.02 4.36 16.89
N LEU A 87 -14.59 3.10 16.79
CA LEU A 87 -15.06 2.03 17.68
C LEU A 87 -14.73 2.31 19.16
N ALA A 88 -13.49 2.74 19.45
CA ALA A 88 -13.07 3.07 20.81
C ALA A 88 -13.91 4.21 21.40
N ARG A 89 -14.33 5.19 20.58
CA ARG A 89 -15.18 6.31 20.99
C ARG A 89 -16.63 5.89 21.27
N ILE A 90 -17.14 4.86 20.59
CA ILE A 90 -18.50 4.33 20.81
C ILE A 90 -18.54 3.42 22.05
N ALA A 91 -17.43 2.75 22.36
CA ALA A 91 -17.32 1.83 23.50
C ALA A 91 -16.94 2.48 24.84
N ALA A 92 -16.67 3.79 24.86
CA ALA A 92 -16.35 4.59 26.04
C ALA A 92 -17.53 5.46 26.48
#